data_AF-A0A418MTY4-F1
#
_entry.id   AF-A0A418MTY4-F1
#
_cell.length_a   1.000
_cell.length_b   1.000
_cell.length_c   1.000
_cell.angle_alpha   90.00
_cell.angle_beta   90.00
_cell.angle_gamma   90.00
#
_symmetry.space_group_name_H-M   'P 1'
#
loop_
_entity.id
_entity.type
_entity.pdbx_description
1 polymer ?
#
loop_
_entity_poly.entity_id
_entity_poly.type
_entity_poly.pdbx_seq_one_letter_code
_entity_poly.pdbx_strand_id
1 'polypeptide(L)'
;MSSEFDYFGDPRFGKLFDLVLQLSTELHVTRQRLRVVEALLVRRDLLTAGEVDGFDPQADEAQLLDTERDALLVRLMRILTEDGPAEHPLRSQWEAALNGKSG
;
A
#
# COMPACT_ATOMS: atom_id res chain seq x y z
N MET A 1 -4.66 -18.73 -25.23
CA MET A 1 -4.25 -18.05 -23.98
C MET A 1 -4.01 -19.15 -22.96
N SER A 2 -2.76 -19.34 -22.51
CA SER A 2 -2.36 -20.45 -21.63
C SER A 2 -3.14 -20.41 -20.32
N SER A 3 -3.72 -21.54 -19.95
CA SER A 3 -4.39 -21.84 -18.67
C SER A 3 -3.41 -21.93 -17.48
N GLU A 4 -2.21 -21.35 -17.61
CA GLU A 4 -1.05 -21.66 -16.77
C GLU A 4 -1.07 -20.92 -15.42
N PHE A 5 -2.05 -20.04 -15.20
CA PHE A 5 -2.20 -19.29 -13.96
C PHE A 5 -3.59 -19.40 -13.32
N ASP A 6 -4.40 -20.40 -13.69
CA ASP A 6 -5.66 -20.68 -12.98
C ASP A 6 -5.42 -21.56 -11.75
N TYR A 7 -4.64 -21.05 -10.79
CA TYR A 7 -4.28 -21.77 -9.56
C TYR A 7 -5.48 -22.03 -8.62
N PHE A 8 -6.57 -21.27 -8.80
CA PHE A 8 -7.68 -21.24 -7.85
C PHE A 8 -9.05 -21.59 -8.46
N GLY A 9 -9.17 -21.75 -9.78
CA GLY A 9 -10.41 -22.11 -10.46
C GLY A 9 -11.52 -21.06 -10.42
N ASP A 10 -11.29 -19.92 -9.75
CA ASP A 10 -12.17 -18.77 -9.71
C ASP A 10 -11.35 -17.49 -9.99
N PRO A 11 -11.68 -16.75 -11.07
CA PRO A 11 -11.05 -15.48 -11.42
C PRO A 11 -11.04 -14.45 -10.27
N ARG A 12 -11.95 -14.56 -9.30
CA ARG A 12 -12.00 -13.68 -8.12
C ARG A 12 -10.80 -13.88 -7.18
N PHE A 13 -10.27 -15.10 -7.04
CA PHE A 13 -9.09 -15.35 -6.22
C PHE A 13 -7.81 -14.83 -6.87
N GLY A 14 -7.69 -14.90 -8.20
CA GLY A 14 -6.59 -14.28 -8.93
C GLY A 14 -6.53 -12.77 -8.69
N LYS A 15 -7.68 -12.09 -8.74
CA LYS A 15 -7.79 -10.65 -8.44
C LYS A 15 -7.45 -10.30 -6.99
N LEU A 16 -7.88 -11.12 -6.04
CA LEU A 16 -7.52 -10.95 -4.63
C LEU A 16 -6.00 -11.08 -4.43
N PHE A 17 -5.38 -12.08 -5.07
CA PHE A 17 -3.95 -12.31 -4.99
C PHE A 17 -3.15 -11.14 -5.60
N ASP A 18 -3.57 -10.65 -6.77
CA ASP A 18 -3.00 -9.45 -7.39
C ASP A 18 -3.09 -8.23 -6.45
N LEU A 19 -4.24 -8.02 -5.80
CA LEU A 19 -4.42 -6.94 -4.81
C LEU A 19 -3.50 -7.10 -3.59
N VAL A 20 -3.30 -8.33 -3.10
CA VAL A 20 -2.42 -8.59 -1.96
C VAL A 20 -0.95 -8.33 -2.32
N LEU A 21 -0.50 -8.77 -3.50
CA LEU A 21 0.86 -8.51 -3.98
C LEU A 21 1.13 -7.02 -4.19
N GLN A 22 0.15 -6.35 -4.76
CA GLN A 22 0.11 -4.90 -4.94
C GLN A 22 0.29 -4.16 -3.59
N LEU A 23 -0.58 -4.44 -2.62
CA LEU A 23 -0.51 -3.85 -1.29
C LEU A 23 0.81 -4.19 -0.58
N SER A 24 1.30 -5.42 -0.74
CA SER A 24 2.59 -5.84 -0.16
C SER A 24 3.75 -5.02 -0.71
N THR A 25 3.74 -4.71 -2.01
CA THR A 25 4.78 -3.90 -2.65
C THR A 25 4.73 -2.44 -2.19
N GLU A 26 3.55 -1.83 -2.17
CA GLU A 26 3.37 -0.46 -1.68
C GLU A 26 3.74 -0.32 -0.20
N LEU A 27 3.35 -1.31 0.62
CA LEU A 27 3.70 -1.38 2.03
C LEU A 27 5.21 -1.53 2.21
N HIS A 28 5.86 -2.38 1.43
CA HIS A 28 7.31 -2.57 1.50
C HIS A 28 8.06 -1.27 1.22
N VAL A 29 7.71 -0.56 0.13
CA VAL A 29 8.33 0.71 -0.24
C VAL A 29 8.08 1.78 0.84
N THR A 30 6.86 1.85 1.38
CA THR A 30 6.52 2.80 2.44
C THR A 30 7.32 2.52 3.70
N ARG A 31 7.42 1.25 4.14
CA ARG A 31 8.21 0.86 5.31
C ARG A 31 9.69 1.15 5.12
N GLN A 32 10.24 0.89 3.93
CA GLN A 32 11.63 1.23 3.62
C GLN A 32 11.89 2.74 3.71
N ARG A 33 11.01 3.56 3.10
CA ARG A 33 11.14 5.01 3.18
C ARG A 33 11.03 5.52 4.61
N LEU A 34 10.09 4.99 5.40
CA LEU A 34 9.93 5.34 6.81
C LEU A 34 11.21 5.02 7.61
N ARG A 35 11.78 3.81 7.43
CA ARG A 35 13.05 3.42 8.05
C ARG A 35 14.21 4.34 7.67
N VAL A 36 14.27 4.77 6.42
CA VAL A 36 15.30 5.72 5.96
C VAL A 36 15.11 7.09 6.62
N VAL A 37 13.88 7.59 6.71
CA VAL A 37 13.57 8.85 7.38
C VAL A 37 13.95 8.78 8.87
N GLU A 38 13.54 7.72 9.57
CA GLU A 38 13.89 7.48 10.97
C GLU A 38 15.43 7.46 11.15
N ALA A 39 16.14 6.69 10.33
CA ALA A 39 17.60 6.61 10.40
C ALA A 39 18.29 7.96 10.13
N LEU A 40 17.75 8.79 9.23
CA LEU A 40 18.28 10.12 8.95
C LEU A 40 18.04 11.09 10.12
N LEU A 41 16.89 11.02 10.78
CA LEU A 41 16.57 11.85 11.95
C LEU A 41 17.44 11.46 13.16
N VAL A 42 17.61 10.15 13.39
CA VAL A 42 18.50 9.63 14.44
C VAL A 42 19.95 10.07 14.20
N ARG A 43 20.45 9.94 12.97
CA ARG A 43 21.82 10.39 12.62
C ARG A 43 22.05 11.89 12.75
N ARG A 44 20.98 12.67 12.81
CA ARG A 44 21.02 14.14 13.00
C ARG A 44 20.71 14.54 14.45
N ASP A 45 20.63 13.57 15.37
CA ASP A 45 20.27 13.77 16.77
C ASP A 45 18.93 14.48 16.98
N LEU A 46 17.98 14.32 16.04
CA LEU A 46 16.63 14.88 16.11
C LEU A 46 15.61 13.91 16.72
N LEU A 47 15.94 12.63 16.78
CA LEU A 47 15.09 11.56 17.27
C LEU A 47 15.97 10.46 17.88
N THR A 48 15.50 9.80 18.93
CA THR A 48 16.13 8.60 19.50
C THR A 48 15.72 7.37 18.69
N ALA A 49 16.62 6.40 18.54
CA ALA A 49 16.29 5.14 17.87
C ALA A 49 15.11 4.44 18.57
N GLY A 50 14.08 4.05 17.81
CA GLY A 50 12.87 3.41 18.34
C GLY A 50 11.83 4.37 18.94
N GLU A 51 12.09 5.68 18.96
CA GLU A 51 11.13 6.67 19.48
C GLU A 51 9.85 6.72 18.63
N VAL A 52 9.94 6.43 17.32
CA VAL A 52 8.77 6.30 16.43
C VAL A 52 7.87 5.13 16.86
N ASP A 53 8.45 3.99 17.25
CA ASP A 53 7.68 2.79 17.65
C ASP A 53 7.00 2.98 19.02
N GLY A 54 7.53 3.86 19.86
CA GLY A 54 6.99 4.23 21.17
C GLY A 54 6.14 5.49 21.18
N PHE A 55 5.85 6.08 20.01
CA PHE A 55 5.09 7.32 19.91
C PHE A 55 3.66 7.14 20.46
N ASP A 56 3.32 7.92 21.48
CA ASP A 56 1.99 7.98 22.09
C ASP A 56 1.30 9.27 21.63
N PRO A 57 0.36 9.21 20.65
CA PRO A 57 -0.24 10.39 20.06
C PRO A 57 -1.14 11.12 21.06
N GLN A 58 -1.09 12.45 21.05
CA GLN A 58 -2.07 13.26 21.75
C GLN A 58 -3.46 13.12 21.10
N ALA A 59 -4.51 13.58 21.80
CA ALA A 59 -5.89 13.35 21.35
C ALA A 59 -6.20 13.89 19.93
N ASP A 60 -5.60 15.03 19.58
CA ASP A 60 -5.70 15.64 18.25
C ASP A 60 -4.89 14.88 17.19
N GLU A 61 -3.68 14.46 17.52
CA GLU A 61 -2.84 13.63 16.65
C GLU A 61 -3.47 12.25 16.39
N ALA A 62 -4.03 11.62 17.42
CA ALA A 62 -4.74 10.35 17.31
C ALA A 62 -5.95 10.47 16.38
N GLN A 63 -6.69 11.57 16.48
CA GLN A 63 -7.84 11.82 15.62
C GLN A 63 -7.43 12.04 14.15
N LEU A 64 -6.28 12.67 13.91
CA LEU A 64 -5.71 12.79 12.57
C LEU A 64 -5.34 11.42 12.00
N LEU A 65 -4.62 10.59 12.78
CA LEU A 65 -4.23 9.24 12.39
C LEU A 65 -5.44 8.33 12.11
N ASP A 66 -6.48 8.43 12.94
CA ASP A 66 -7.75 7.72 12.73
C ASP A 66 -8.43 8.16 11.44
N THR A 67 -8.43 9.47 11.14
CA THR A 67 -9.01 10.00 9.89
C THR A 67 -8.26 9.48 8.66
N GLU A 68 -6.93 9.43 8.71
CA GLU A 68 -6.11 8.88 7.62
C GLU A 68 -6.37 7.38 7.41
N ARG A 69 -6.47 6.62 8.50
CA ARG A 69 -6.83 5.20 8.47
C ARG A 69 -8.21 5.00 7.84
N ASP A 70 -9.20 5.77 8.27
CA ASP A 70 -10.57 5.63 7.79
C ASP A 70 -10.67 6.00 6.30
N ALA A 71 -9.94 7.02 5.84
CA ALA A 71 -9.84 7.37 4.43
C ALA A 71 -9.22 6.24 3.58
N LEU A 72 -8.19 5.56 4.09
CA LEU A 72 -7.61 4.37 3.45
C LEU A 72 -8.65 3.24 3.37
N LEU A 73 -9.34 2.94 4.46
CA LEU A 73 -10.36 1.90 4.51
C LEU A 73 -11.52 2.18 3.54
N VAL A 74 -11.99 3.42 3.45
CA VAL A 74 -13.02 3.82 2.48
C VAL A 74 -12.55 3.59 1.04
N ARG A 75 -11.30 3.94 0.72
CA ARG A 75 -10.72 3.69 -0.62
C ARG A 75 -10.66 2.20 -0.94
N LEU A 76 -10.27 1.36 0.02
CA LEU A 76 -10.21 -0.09 -0.14
C LEU A 76 -11.62 -0.70 -0.29
N MET A 77 -12.57 -0.26 0.54
CA MET A 77 -13.97 -0.71 0.46
C MET A 77 -14.59 -0.35 -0.89
N ARG A 78 -14.26 0.82 -1.47
CA ARG A 78 -14.72 1.18 -2.81
C ARG A 78 -14.30 0.17 -3.87
N ILE A 79 -13.08 -0.37 -3.81
CA ILE A 79 -12.62 -1.42 -4.74
C ILE A 79 -13.47 -2.70 -4.63
N LEU A 80 -13.98 -2.99 -3.44
CA LEU A 80 -14.81 -4.17 -3.17
C LEU A 80 -16.29 -3.95 -3.52
N THR A 81 -16.79 -2.70 -3.42
CA THR A 81 -18.20 -2.36 -3.60
C THR A 81 -18.52 -1.69 -4.94
N GLU A 82 -17.52 -1.36 -5.77
CA GLU A 82 -17.75 -0.85 -7.13
C GLU A 82 -18.30 -1.97 -8.02
N ASP A 83 -19.60 -1.90 -8.34
CA ASP A 83 -20.21 -2.73 -9.37
C ASP A 83 -19.92 -2.12 -10.75
N GLY A 84 -19.01 -2.75 -11.50
CA GLY A 84 -18.64 -2.39 -12.87
C GLY A 84 -17.71 -3.44 -13.49
N PRO A 85 -17.59 -3.51 -14.84
CA PRO A 85 -16.70 -4.48 -15.47
C PRO A 85 -15.27 -4.21 -15.01
N ALA A 86 -14.70 -5.19 -14.30
CA ALA A 86 -13.38 -5.15 -13.70
C ALA A 86 -12.26 -5.29 -14.76
N GLU A 87 -12.33 -4.47 -15.80
CA GLU A 87 -11.34 -4.38 -16.87
C GLU A 87 -10.45 -3.17 -16.63
N HIS A 88 -9.38 -3.41 -15.86
CA HIS A 88 -8.09 -2.74 -16.06
C HIS A 88 -7.92 -1.23 -15.77
N PRO A 89 -8.49 -0.60 -14.72
CA PRO A 89 -8.04 0.75 -14.34
C PRO A 89 -6.64 0.75 -13.71
N LEU A 90 -6.23 -0.33 -13.04
CA LEU A 90 -4.95 -0.40 -12.32
C LEU A 90 -3.81 -1.01 -13.16
N ARG A 91 -4.05 -2.08 -13.94
CA ARG A 91 -2.99 -2.78 -14.69
C ARG A 91 -2.23 -1.85 -15.65
N SER A 92 -2.94 -0.96 -16.35
CA SER A 92 -2.34 0.02 -17.27
C SER A 92 -1.46 1.05 -16.54
N GLN A 93 -1.84 1.45 -15.32
CA GLN A 93 -1.04 2.36 -14.49
C GLN A 93 0.22 1.68 -13.94
N TRP A 94 0.16 0.38 -13.64
CA TRP A 94 1.29 -0.43 -13.19
C TRP A 94 2.31 -0.69 -14.30
N GLU A 95 1.85 -1.06 -15.49
CA GLU A 95 2.70 -1.23 -16.66
C GLU A 95 3.40 0.10 -17.03
N ALA A 96 2.69 1.22 -16.95
CA ALA A 96 3.29 2.54 -17.14
C ALA A 96 4.37 2.87 -16.08
N ALA A 97 4.13 2.55 -14.81
CA ALA A 97 5.08 2.79 -13.72
C ALA A 97 6.34 1.90 -13.80
N LEU A 98 6.21 0.68 -14.29
CA LEU A 98 7.34 -0.24 -14.52
C LEU A 98 8.15 0.17 -15.76
N ASN A 99 7.47 0.57 -16.84
CA ASN A 99 8.13 0.98 -18.08
C ASN A 99 8.81 2.36 -17.95
N GLY A 100 8.27 3.26 -17.14
CA GLY A 100 8.87 4.59 -16.88
C GLY A 100 10.15 4.57 -16.04
N LYS A 101 10.53 3.44 -15.44
CA LYS A 101 11.80 3.27 -14.69
C LYS A 101 12.95 2.72 -15.54
N SER A 102 12.71 2.41 -16.81
CA SER A 102 13.73 1.87 -17.74
C SER A 102 14.26 2.90 -18.74
N GLY A 103 14.09 4.20 -18.46
CA GLY A 103 14.61 5.32 -19.27
C GLY A 103 15.53 6.23 -18.47
#